data_AF-A0A7X5KR36-F1
#
_entry.id   AF-A0A7X5KR36-F1
#
_cell.length_a   1.000
_cell.length_b   1.000
_cell.length_c   1.000
_cell.angle_alpha   90.00
_cell.angle_beta   90.00
_cell.angle_gamma   90.00
#
_symmetry.space_group_name_H-M   'P 1'
#
loop_
_entity.id
_entity.type
_entity.pdbx_description
1 polymer ?
#
loop_
_entity_poly.entity_id
_entity_poly.type
_entity_poly.pdbx_seq_one_letter_code
_entity_poly.pdbx_strand_id
1 'polypeptide(L)'
;MGIFNSNYSKPGPGVYKDTPKKKGLSLFYELFFRKFWKLIQLNLLYILTLIPTFAIIFILSGMISNKLGINADTLGKFIEVSEVDAARISITMDLLTRLFISLFFTIFWGGGPATAGFIYILRSFVWEDSVFMASDFFKHIKSNFKQSLIVWIIDIIAFTAVCYAYFFYAAMPNIMYFLKYVILVLVFFYTMLHLYLYHLLVTYKLTIGKLYKNSALFALSALPWSVLTILISAFLILIFPAIGFTAQIDQLAIFFTTAGFIFIILLMFSVCGFIIEFNACTQIKKYIKEDTDVERNE
;
A
#
# COMPACT_ATOMS: atom_id res chain seq x y z
N MET A 1 26.00 -43.38 -8.74
CA MET A 1 24.84 -42.94 -7.92
C MET A 1 25.30 -41.87 -6.94
N GLY A 2 24.58 -40.74 -6.81
CA GLY A 2 24.53 -40.04 -5.53
C GLY A 2 25.04 -38.59 -5.37
N ILE A 3 25.45 -37.86 -6.41
CA ILE A 3 26.07 -36.50 -6.23
C ILE A 3 25.12 -35.34 -6.58
N PHE A 4 23.94 -35.60 -7.14
CA PHE A 4 22.99 -34.55 -7.57
C PHE A 4 21.61 -34.63 -6.92
N ASN A 5 21.45 -35.44 -5.87
CA ASN A 5 20.18 -35.48 -5.13
C ASN A 5 20.26 -34.54 -3.92
N SER A 6 20.18 -33.23 -4.18
CA SER A 6 20.02 -32.22 -3.13
C SER A 6 18.62 -32.36 -2.55
N ASN A 7 18.53 -33.16 -1.48
CA ASN A 7 17.31 -33.36 -0.73
C ASN A 7 17.06 -32.09 0.11
N TYR A 8 16.41 -31.08 -0.49
CA TYR A 8 16.09 -29.77 0.11
C TYR A 8 15.13 -29.86 1.31
N SER A 9 14.63 -31.05 1.63
CA SER A 9 13.79 -31.36 2.79
C SER A 9 14.59 -31.62 4.08
N LYS A 10 15.93 -31.55 4.05
CA LYS A 10 16.74 -31.57 5.26
C LYS A 10 16.86 -30.15 5.83
N PRO A 11 16.39 -29.89 7.07
CA PRO A 11 16.63 -28.62 7.73
C PRO A 11 18.14 -28.41 7.87
N GLY A 12 18.60 -27.18 7.59
CA GLY A 12 20.00 -26.81 7.69
C GLY A 12 20.57 -27.04 9.10
N PRO A 13 21.89 -27.25 9.24
CA PRO A 13 22.52 -27.48 10.53
C PRO A 13 22.20 -26.32 11.49
N GLY A 14 21.51 -26.62 12.59
CA GLY A 14 21.12 -25.66 13.63
C GLY A 14 19.62 -25.40 13.80
N VAL A 15 18.73 -26.00 13.00
CA VAL A 15 17.27 -25.87 13.18
C VAL A 15 16.70 -27.20 13.67
N TYR A 16 16.34 -27.28 14.95
CA TYR A 16 15.58 -28.42 15.49
C TYR A 16 14.20 -28.44 14.81
N LYS A 17 13.79 -29.61 14.30
CA LYS A 17 12.46 -29.81 13.67
C LYS A 17 11.29 -29.43 14.60
N ASP A 18 11.53 -29.46 15.91
CA ASP A 18 10.55 -29.19 16.96
C ASP A 18 10.69 -27.81 17.60
N THR A 19 11.42 -26.88 16.98
CA THR A 19 11.47 -25.49 17.48
C THR A 19 10.07 -24.89 17.35
N PRO A 20 9.44 -24.39 18.44
CA PRO A 20 8.08 -23.84 18.35
C PRO A 20 8.07 -22.71 17.32
N LYS A 21 7.21 -22.83 16.31
CA LYS A 21 7.03 -21.79 15.28
C LYS A 21 6.76 -20.47 15.98
N LYS A 22 7.64 -19.49 15.80
CA LYS A 22 7.48 -18.16 16.40
C LYS A 22 6.14 -17.57 15.95
N LYS A 23 5.47 -16.84 16.85
CA LYS A 23 4.14 -16.26 16.61
C LYS A 23 4.18 -14.74 16.72
N GLY A 24 3.22 -14.08 16.06
CA GLY A 24 3.03 -12.63 16.15
C GLY A 24 4.25 -11.84 15.64
N LEU A 25 4.64 -10.81 16.39
CA LEU A 25 5.70 -9.88 15.98
C LEU A 25 7.06 -10.55 15.80
N SER A 26 7.36 -11.59 16.57
CA SER A 26 8.64 -12.31 16.43
C SER A 26 8.75 -13.01 15.06
N LEU A 27 7.63 -13.56 14.57
CA LEU A 27 7.56 -14.13 13.22
C LEU A 27 7.69 -13.03 12.16
N PHE A 28 7.03 -11.88 12.35
CA PHE A 28 7.11 -10.76 11.43
C PHE A 28 8.57 -10.32 11.22
N TYR A 29 9.31 -10.04 12.30
CA TYR A 29 10.70 -9.58 12.19
C TYR A 29 11.62 -10.65 11.61
N GLU A 30 11.45 -11.92 12.00
CA GLU A 30 12.23 -13.02 11.43
C GLU A 30 12.04 -13.10 9.91
N LEU A 31 10.79 -13.08 9.45
CA LEU A 31 10.49 -13.14 8.02
C LEU A 31 11.00 -11.90 7.28
N PHE A 32 10.80 -10.72 7.86
CA PHE A 32 11.22 -9.43 7.29
C PHE A 32 12.72 -9.38 7.06
N PHE A 33 13.53 -9.65 8.09
CA PHE A 33 14.99 -9.58 7.97
C PHE A 33 15.56 -10.72 7.13
N ARG A 34 15.02 -11.94 7.25
CA ARG A 34 15.46 -13.09 6.44
C ARG A 34 15.20 -12.88 4.95
N LYS A 35 14.13 -12.17 4.59
CA LYS A 35 13.75 -11.88 3.19
C LYS A 35 14.00 -10.43 2.79
N PHE A 36 14.78 -9.66 3.55
CA PHE A 36 15.00 -8.23 3.31
C PHE A 36 15.49 -7.93 1.88
N TRP A 37 16.50 -8.67 1.41
CA TRP A 37 17.01 -8.52 0.05
C TRP A 37 15.97 -8.89 -1.02
N LYS A 38 15.11 -9.86 -0.73
CA LYS A 38 14.01 -10.24 -1.62
C LYS A 38 12.90 -9.18 -1.62
N LEU A 39 12.65 -8.50 -0.51
CA LEU A 39 11.74 -7.35 -0.46
C LEU A 39 12.23 -6.20 -1.32
N ILE A 40 13.54 -5.90 -1.33
CA ILE A 40 14.11 -4.88 -2.23
C ILE A 40 13.89 -5.26 -3.70
N GLN A 41 14.22 -6.50 -4.08
CA GLN A 41 14.03 -6.99 -5.45
C GLN A 41 12.56 -6.90 -5.88
N LEU A 42 11.64 -7.28 -4.99
CA LEU A 42 10.20 -7.18 -5.22
C LEU A 42 9.75 -5.72 -5.36
N ASN A 43 10.30 -4.80 -4.58
CA ASN A 43 9.96 -3.37 -4.64
C ASN A 43 10.31 -2.79 -6.02
N LEU A 44 11.51 -3.09 -6.51
CA LEU A 44 11.97 -2.64 -7.83
C LEU A 44 11.11 -3.22 -8.95
N LEU A 45 10.78 -4.51 -8.87
CA LEU A 45 9.90 -5.16 -9.85
C LEU A 45 8.48 -4.55 -9.85
N TYR A 46 7.96 -4.25 -8.65
CA TYR A 46 6.67 -3.61 -8.50
C TYR A 46 6.66 -2.19 -9.08
N ILE A 47 7.65 -1.36 -8.74
CA ILE A 47 7.74 0.01 -9.26
C ILE A 47 7.74 0.03 -10.79
N LEU A 48 8.53 -0.85 -11.43
CA LEU A 48 8.61 -0.89 -12.91
C LEU A 48 7.25 -1.19 -13.57
N THR A 49 6.44 -2.03 -12.95
CA THR A 49 5.11 -2.39 -13.49
C THR A 49 3.99 -1.45 -13.03
N LEU A 50 4.23 -0.69 -11.97
CA LEU A 50 3.30 0.28 -11.40
C LEU A 50 3.27 1.60 -12.18
N ILE A 51 4.30 1.94 -12.96
CA ILE A 51 4.44 3.25 -13.64
C ILE A 51 3.15 3.72 -14.33
N PRO A 52 2.45 2.89 -15.16
CA PRO A 52 1.26 3.36 -15.86
C PRO A 52 0.11 3.73 -14.92
N THR A 53 -0.14 2.90 -13.90
CA THR A 53 -1.23 3.14 -12.94
C THR A 53 -0.88 4.28 -11.99
N PHE A 54 0.37 4.40 -11.56
CA PHE A 54 0.85 5.53 -10.77
C PHE A 54 0.72 6.86 -11.52
N ALA A 55 1.11 6.91 -12.79
CA ALA A 55 1.02 8.13 -13.61
C ALA A 55 -0.43 8.63 -13.74
N ILE A 56 -1.39 7.72 -13.94
CA ILE A 56 -2.81 8.07 -14.02
C ILE A 56 -3.30 8.68 -12.71
N ILE A 57 -2.97 8.06 -11.57
CA ILE A 57 -3.34 8.58 -10.26
C ILE A 57 -2.63 9.91 -9.95
N PHE A 58 -1.38 10.06 -10.36
CA PHE A 58 -0.63 11.31 -10.22
C PHE A 58 -1.32 12.47 -10.95
N ILE A 59 -1.81 12.23 -12.17
CA ILE A 59 -2.58 13.24 -12.92
C ILE A 59 -3.90 13.55 -12.20
N LEU A 60 -4.65 12.52 -11.79
CA LEU A 60 -5.94 12.68 -11.09
C LEU A 60 -5.80 13.39 -9.73
N SER A 61 -4.68 13.18 -9.04
CA SER A 61 -4.40 13.84 -7.75
C SER A 61 -4.31 15.36 -7.87
N GLY A 62 -4.07 15.89 -9.07
CA GLY A 62 -4.16 17.31 -9.37
C GLY A 62 -5.53 17.93 -9.07
N MET A 63 -6.62 17.14 -9.13
CA MET A 63 -7.96 17.61 -8.74
C MET A 63 -8.00 18.06 -7.27
N ILE A 64 -7.30 17.33 -6.39
CA ILE A 64 -7.19 17.67 -4.96
C ILE A 64 -6.20 18.82 -4.78
N SER A 65 -5.01 18.70 -5.37
CA SER A 65 -3.92 19.65 -5.16
C SER A 65 -4.30 21.08 -5.60
N ASN A 66 -4.94 21.22 -6.76
CA ASN A 66 -5.43 22.51 -7.26
C ASN A 66 -6.50 23.14 -6.34
N LYS A 67 -7.30 22.33 -5.63
CA LYS A 67 -8.36 22.78 -4.73
C LYS A 67 -7.87 23.04 -3.30
N LEU A 68 -6.77 22.43 -2.88
CA LEU A 68 -6.12 22.73 -1.60
C LEU A 68 -5.51 24.14 -1.57
N GLY A 69 -5.37 24.80 -2.72
CA GLY A 69 -5.10 26.24 -2.79
C GLY A 69 -3.69 26.61 -2.32
N ILE A 70 -2.69 25.80 -2.68
CA ILE A 70 -1.28 26.15 -2.47
C ILE A 70 -0.88 27.22 -3.50
N ASN A 71 -1.43 28.42 -3.36
CA ASN A 71 -1.20 29.55 -4.25
C ASN A 71 -0.09 30.44 -3.67
N ALA A 72 0.70 31.06 -4.55
CA ALA A 72 1.77 32.00 -4.19
C ALA A 72 1.27 33.13 -3.27
N ASP A 73 0.05 33.62 -3.48
CA ASP A 73 -0.57 34.70 -2.70
C ASP A 73 -0.89 34.33 -1.24
N THR A 74 -1.17 33.05 -0.98
CA THR A 74 -1.40 32.52 0.38
C THR A 74 -0.08 32.25 1.08
N LEU A 75 0.91 31.70 0.37
CA LEU A 75 2.23 31.40 0.92
C LEU A 75 3.05 32.68 1.22
N GLY A 76 2.99 33.69 0.35
CA GLY A 76 3.63 34.99 0.57
C GLY A 76 3.09 35.78 1.77
N LYS A 77 1.92 35.40 2.29
CA LYS A 77 1.36 35.97 3.54
C LYS A 77 1.85 35.25 4.80
N PHE A 78 2.32 34.01 4.70
CA PHE A 78 2.81 33.21 5.83
C PHE A 78 4.34 33.16 5.90
N ILE A 79 5.03 33.34 4.77
CA ILE A 79 6.48 33.31 4.67
C ILE A 79 6.87 34.57 3.90
N GLU A 80 7.56 35.52 4.54
CA GLU A 80 8.05 36.77 3.94
C GLU A 80 9.11 36.47 2.86
N VAL A 81 8.67 35.99 1.71
CA VAL A 81 9.51 35.45 0.65
C VAL A 81 9.25 36.22 -0.64
N SER A 82 10.32 36.50 -1.39
CA SER A 82 10.25 37.14 -2.71
C SER A 82 9.24 36.44 -3.63
N GLU A 83 8.51 37.19 -4.47
CA GLU A 83 7.46 36.65 -5.36
C GLU A 83 7.97 35.51 -6.26
N VAL A 84 9.23 35.58 -6.70
CA VAL A 84 9.88 34.55 -7.54
C VAL A 84 10.10 33.24 -6.77
N ASP A 85 10.49 33.33 -5.50
CA ASP A 85 10.73 32.17 -4.64
C ASP A 85 9.39 31.58 -4.15
N ALA A 86 8.38 32.42 -3.91
CA ALA A 86 7.03 31.98 -3.58
C ALA A 86 6.41 31.10 -4.70
N ALA A 87 6.62 31.47 -5.98
CA ALA A 87 6.14 30.68 -7.12
C ALA A 87 6.82 29.30 -7.22
N ARG A 88 8.14 29.23 -6.93
CA ARG A 88 8.89 27.97 -6.93
C ARG A 88 8.44 27.05 -5.78
N ILE A 89 8.18 27.63 -4.62
CA ILE A 89 7.69 26.90 -3.45
C ILE A 89 6.28 26.34 -3.72
N SER A 90 5.37 27.12 -4.30
CA SER A 90 4.01 26.64 -4.61
C SER A 90 4.02 25.46 -5.59
N ILE A 91 4.85 25.52 -6.63
CA ILE A 91 4.97 24.41 -7.60
C ILE A 91 5.54 23.16 -6.92
N THR A 92 6.59 23.32 -6.12
CA THR A 92 7.21 22.20 -5.42
C THR A 92 6.23 21.52 -4.47
N MET A 93 5.46 22.31 -3.72
CA MET A 93 4.46 21.80 -2.78
C MET A 93 3.27 21.13 -3.49
N ASP A 94 2.85 21.63 -4.65
CA ASP A 94 1.83 20.97 -5.48
C ASP A 94 2.32 19.58 -5.94
N LEU A 95 3.54 19.49 -6.49
CA LEU A 95 4.12 18.23 -6.94
C LEU A 95 4.30 17.22 -5.81
N LEU A 96 4.75 17.67 -4.64
CA LEU A 96 4.87 16.83 -3.45
C LEU A 96 3.50 16.32 -2.99
N THR A 97 2.49 17.18 -2.95
CA THR A 97 1.12 16.81 -2.56
C THR A 97 0.56 15.73 -3.50
N ARG A 98 0.75 15.89 -4.82
CA ARG A 98 0.36 14.88 -5.82
C ARG A 98 1.09 13.55 -5.63
N LEU A 99 2.39 13.61 -5.35
CA LEU A 99 3.21 12.43 -5.08
C LEU A 99 2.70 11.68 -3.84
N PHE A 100 2.41 12.37 -2.74
CA PHE A 100 1.88 11.74 -1.53
C PHE A 100 0.52 11.10 -1.75
N ILE A 101 -0.43 11.81 -2.37
CA ILE A 101 -1.75 11.25 -2.67
C ILE A 101 -1.61 9.99 -3.52
N SER A 102 -0.72 9.99 -4.51
CA SER A 102 -0.46 8.84 -5.38
C SER A 102 0.17 7.67 -4.62
N LEU A 103 1.08 7.93 -3.69
CA LEU A 103 1.67 6.90 -2.82
C LEU A 103 0.62 6.30 -1.87
N PHE A 104 -0.20 7.13 -1.23
CA PHE A 104 -1.29 6.66 -0.36
C PHE A 104 -2.28 5.79 -1.15
N PHE A 105 -2.70 6.25 -2.33
CA PHE A 105 -3.60 5.48 -3.19
C PHE A 105 -2.98 4.13 -3.58
N THR A 106 -1.74 4.13 -4.10
CA THR A 106 -1.12 2.88 -4.59
C THR A 106 -0.76 1.90 -3.48
N ILE A 107 -0.40 2.37 -2.29
CA ILE A 107 -0.08 1.50 -1.15
C ILE A 107 -1.36 0.89 -0.56
N PHE A 108 -2.41 1.70 -0.37
CA PHE A 108 -3.60 1.22 0.33
C PHE A 108 -4.66 0.64 -0.60
N TRP A 109 -4.95 1.29 -1.72
CA TRP A 109 -5.98 0.85 -2.66
C TRP A 109 -5.39 0.00 -3.79
N GLY A 110 -4.09 0.14 -4.07
CA GLY A 110 -3.38 -0.69 -5.02
C GLY A 110 -3.23 -0.06 -6.41
N GLY A 111 -2.24 -0.55 -7.16
CA GLY A 111 -1.99 -0.22 -8.56
C GLY A 111 -2.56 -1.21 -9.58
N GLY A 112 -3.69 -1.86 -9.29
CA GLY A 112 -4.33 -2.78 -10.24
C GLY A 112 -3.59 -4.11 -10.42
N PRO A 113 -3.36 -4.58 -11.67
CA PRO A 113 -2.74 -5.88 -11.92
C PRO A 113 -1.38 -6.08 -11.27
N ALA A 114 -0.54 -5.04 -11.23
CA ALA A 114 0.77 -5.10 -10.58
C ALA A 114 0.65 -5.53 -9.11
N THR A 115 -0.39 -5.08 -8.42
CA THR A 115 -0.62 -5.40 -7.00
C THR A 115 -0.99 -6.86 -6.80
N ALA A 116 -1.66 -7.50 -7.77
CA ALA A 116 -1.97 -8.92 -7.69
C ALA A 116 -0.70 -9.79 -7.68
N GLY A 117 0.25 -9.51 -8.59
CA GLY A 117 1.55 -10.19 -8.59
C GLY A 117 2.38 -9.89 -7.34
N PHE A 118 2.34 -8.63 -6.88
CA PHE A 118 3.05 -8.18 -5.69
C PHE A 118 2.56 -8.88 -4.41
N ILE A 119 1.24 -8.88 -4.19
CA ILE A 119 0.61 -9.50 -3.03
C ILE A 119 0.78 -11.02 -3.05
N TYR A 120 0.74 -11.67 -4.22
CA TYR A 120 1.07 -13.10 -4.31
C TYR A 120 2.43 -13.43 -3.67
N ILE A 121 3.46 -12.68 -4.03
CA ILE A 121 4.82 -12.95 -3.54
C ILE A 121 4.93 -12.66 -2.04
N LEU A 122 4.35 -11.54 -1.58
CA LEU A 122 4.34 -11.20 -0.16
C LEU A 122 3.60 -12.26 0.66
N ARG A 123 2.46 -12.76 0.18
CA ARG A 123 1.71 -13.84 0.81
C ARG A 123 2.55 -15.10 0.92
N SER A 124 3.21 -15.49 -0.16
CA SER A 124 4.13 -16.64 -0.16
C SER A 124 5.33 -16.43 0.76
N PHE A 125 5.78 -15.19 0.99
CA PHE A 125 6.79 -14.90 2.01
C PHE A 125 6.28 -15.13 3.43
N VAL A 126 5.02 -14.80 3.69
CA VAL A 126 4.35 -15.05 4.97
C VAL A 126 4.05 -16.54 5.19
N TRP A 127 3.73 -17.27 4.12
CA TRP A 127 3.49 -18.71 4.17
C TRP A 127 4.75 -19.58 4.04
N GLU A 128 5.89 -18.95 3.77
CA GLU A 128 7.19 -19.59 3.57
C GLU A 128 7.26 -20.52 2.34
N ASP A 129 6.42 -20.29 1.34
CA ASP A 129 6.44 -21.02 0.07
C ASP A 129 7.64 -20.60 -0.80
N SER A 130 8.19 -21.55 -1.56
CA SER A 130 9.25 -21.27 -2.53
C SER A 130 8.70 -20.49 -3.71
N VAL A 131 9.29 -19.34 -4.02
CA VAL A 131 8.82 -18.45 -5.09
C VAL A 131 9.98 -18.03 -6.00
N PHE A 132 9.75 -18.18 -7.30
CA PHE A 132 10.58 -17.58 -8.33
C PHE A 132 10.07 -16.17 -8.61
N MET A 133 10.78 -15.18 -8.08
CA MET A 133 10.29 -13.81 -7.97
C MET A 133 9.73 -13.22 -9.27
N ALA A 134 10.51 -13.16 -10.35
CA ALA A 134 10.05 -12.51 -11.57
C ALA A 134 8.99 -13.34 -12.31
N SER A 135 9.20 -14.65 -12.46
CA SER A 135 8.27 -15.50 -13.21
C SER A 135 6.91 -15.60 -12.52
N ASP A 136 6.89 -15.78 -11.20
CA ASP A 136 5.65 -15.93 -10.44
C ASP A 136 4.91 -14.58 -10.36
N PHE A 137 5.64 -13.47 -10.24
CA PHE A 137 5.07 -12.14 -10.32
C PHE A 137 4.28 -11.94 -11.61
N PHE A 138 4.92 -12.15 -12.77
CA PHE A 138 4.27 -11.96 -14.07
C PHE A 138 3.21 -13.03 -14.36
N LYS A 139 3.36 -14.26 -13.87
CA LYS A 139 2.31 -15.30 -13.96
C LYS A 139 1.04 -14.82 -13.27
N HIS A 140 1.15 -14.32 -12.03
CA HIS A 140 0.00 -13.90 -11.23
C HIS A 140 -0.61 -12.56 -11.66
N ILE A 141 0.18 -11.66 -12.25
CA ILE A 141 -0.37 -10.50 -12.97
C ILE A 141 -1.28 -10.97 -14.10
N LYS A 142 -0.82 -11.93 -14.92
CA LYS A 142 -1.55 -12.38 -16.11
C LYS A 142 -2.81 -13.18 -15.76
N SER A 143 -2.73 -14.11 -14.81
CA SER A 143 -3.86 -14.94 -14.41
C SER A 143 -5.00 -14.10 -13.80
N ASN A 144 -4.66 -13.08 -13.02
CA ASN A 144 -5.63 -12.22 -12.34
C ASN A 144 -5.85 -10.86 -13.02
N PHE A 145 -5.33 -10.67 -14.24
CA PHE A 145 -5.28 -9.36 -14.91
C PHE A 145 -6.67 -8.71 -15.01
N LYS A 146 -7.66 -9.47 -15.49
CA LYS A 146 -9.01 -8.95 -15.70
C LYS A 146 -9.67 -8.53 -14.39
N GLN A 147 -9.58 -9.37 -13.35
CA GLN A 147 -10.23 -9.07 -12.07
C GLN A 147 -9.57 -7.88 -11.37
N SER A 148 -8.24 -7.88 -11.29
CA SER A 148 -7.47 -6.80 -10.66
C SER A 148 -7.57 -5.46 -11.40
N LEU A 149 -7.72 -5.48 -12.73
CA LEU A 149 -7.98 -4.28 -13.52
C LEU A 149 -9.38 -3.71 -13.25
N ILE A 150 -10.41 -4.56 -13.14
CA ILE A 150 -11.77 -4.09 -12.83
C ILE A 150 -11.81 -3.46 -11.44
N VAL A 151 -11.15 -4.07 -10.45
CA VAL A 151 -11.02 -3.49 -9.10
C VAL A 151 -10.41 -2.09 -9.19
N TRP A 152 -9.29 -1.93 -9.91
CA TRP A 152 -8.62 -0.65 -10.04
C TRP A 152 -9.44 0.42 -10.78
N ILE A 153 -10.26 0.03 -11.76
CA ILE A 153 -11.20 0.95 -12.42
C ILE A 153 -12.27 1.42 -11.42
N ILE A 154 -12.80 0.52 -10.59
CA ILE A 154 -13.73 0.87 -9.51
C ILE A 154 -13.05 1.85 -8.55
N ASP A 155 -11.78 1.64 -8.21
CA ASP A 155 -11.00 2.51 -7.33
C ASP A 155 -10.80 3.92 -7.90
N ILE A 156 -10.53 4.04 -9.21
CA ILE A 156 -10.44 5.36 -9.87
C ILE A 156 -11.77 6.11 -9.82
N ILE A 157 -12.87 5.40 -10.12
CA ILE A 157 -14.21 5.99 -10.10
C ILE A 157 -14.56 6.43 -8.67
N ALA A 158 -14.31 5.56 -7.68
CA ALA A 158 -14.53 5.85 -6.28
C ALA A 158 -13.68 7.05 -5.81
N PHE A 159 -12.40 7.09 -6.17
CA PHE A 159 -11.51 8.19 -5.85
C PHE A 159 -12.02 9.52 -6.41
N THR A 160 -12.41 9.53 -7.69
CA THR A 160 -12.91 10.74 -8.36
C THR A 160 -14.23 11.21 -7.74
N ALA A 161 -15.16 10.28 -7.46
CA ALA A 161 -16.44 10.57 -6.82
C ALA A 161 -16.26 11.11 -5.39
N VAL A 162 -15.36 10.51 -4.61
CA VAL A 162 -15.00 10.96 -3.26
C VAL A 162 -14.39 12.36 -3.30
N CYS A 163 -13.47 12.63 -4.23
CA CYS A 163 -12.87 13.96 -4.38
C CYS A 163 -13.94 15.01 -4.66
N TYR A 164 -14.81 14.74 -5.65
CA TYR A 164 -15.89 15.65 -6.01
C TYR A 164 -16.83 15.89 -4.83
N ALA A 165 -17.29 14.80 -4.19
CA ALA A 165 -18.20 14.89 -3.06
C ALA A 165 -17.59 15.66 -1.87
N TYR A 166 -16.33 15.38 -1.54
CA TYR A 166 -15.62 16.09 -0.46
C TYR A 166 -15.60 17.60 -0.70
N PHE A 167 -15.18 18.05 -1.89
CA PHE A 167 -15.12 19.48 -2.20
C PHE A 167 -16.49 20.12 -2.33
N PHE A 168 -17.49 19.39 -2.84
CA PHE A 168 -18.87 19.85 -2.92
C PHE A 168 -19.42 20.16 -1.52
N TYR A 169 -19.34 19.21 -0.59
CA TYR A 169 -19.84 19.42 0.78
C TYR A 169 -18.96 20.41 1.57
N ALA A 170 -17.67 20.49 1.28
CA ALA A 170 -16.80 21.50 1.90
C ALA A 170 -17.18 22.94 1.52
N ALA A 171 -17.85 23.16 0.38
CA ALA A 171 -18.33 24.46 -0.07
C ALA A 171 -19.76 24.80 0.40
N MET A 172 -20.49 23.85 0.98
CA MET A 172 -21.87 24.07 1.42
C MET A 172 -21.91 24.77 2.79
N PRO A 173 -22.80 25.76 3.00
CA PRO A 173 -23.00 26.35 4.32
C PRO A 173 -23.84 25.43 5.24
N ASN A 174 -23.86 25.75 6.53
CA ASN A 174 -24.71 25.12 7.56
C ASN A 174 -24.42 23.63 7.79
N ILE A 175 -25.44 22.86 8.19
CA ILE A 175 -25.34 21.44 8.58
C ILE A 175 -24.74 20.55 7.48
N MET A 176 -24.92 20.92 6.20
CA MET A 176 -24.43 20.16 5.05
C MET A 176 -22.90 20.13 4.97
N TYR A 177 -22.21 21.11 5.56
CA TYR A 177 -20.75 21.14 5.66
C TYR A 177 -20.18 19.90 6.35
N PHE A 178 -20.88 19.37 7.37
CA PHE A 178 -20.41 18.24 8.16
C PHE A 178 -20.43 16.91 7.39
N LEU A 179 -21.16 16.83 6.27
CA LEU A 179 -21.22 15.61 5.44
C LEU A 179 -19.86 15.22 4.84
N LYS A 180 -18.91 16.17 4.71
CA LYS A 180 -17.54 15.83 4.29
C LYS A 180 -16.83 14.88 5.25
N TYR A 181 -17.13 14.95 6.55
CA TYR A 181 -16.56 14.04 7.55
C TYR A 181 -17.17 12.64 7.43
N VAL A 182 -18.45 12.54 7.08
CA VAL A 182 -19.09 11.25 6.77
C VAL A 182 -18.41 10.60 5.58
N ILE A 183 -18.09 11.38 4.53
CA ILE A 183 -17.32 10.88 3.38
C ILE A 183 -15.94 10.37 3.80
N LEU A 184 -15.23 11.10 4.67
CA LEU A 184 -13.93 10.64 5.18
C LEU A 184 -14.03 9.31 5.95
N VAL A 185 -15.07 9.13 6.75
CA VAL A 185 -15.33 7.85 7.45
C VAL A 185 -15.59 6.72 6.45
N LEU A 186 -16.35 6.96 5.39
CA LEU A 186 -16.60 5.97 4.34
C LEU A 186 -15.32 5.59 3.58
N VAL A 187 -14.48 6.58 3.25
CA VAL A 187 -13.16 6.38 2.61
C VAL A 187 -12.24 5.59 3.52
N PHE A 188 -12.24 5.89 4.81
CA PHE A 188 -11.45 5.17 5.79
C PHE A 188 -11.87 3.70 5.87
N PHE A 189 -13.17 3.42 5.93
CA PHE A 189 -13.69 2.05 5.89
C PHE A 189 -13.36 1.34 4.56
N TYR A 190 -13.48 2.03 3.43
CA TYR A 190 -13.12 1.49 2.11
C TYR A 190 -11.62 1.14 2.03
N THR A 191 -10.78 1.94 2.67
CA THR A 191 -9.34 1.69 2.80
C THR A 191 -9.06 0.45 3.66
N MET A 192 -9.82 0.25 4.75
CA MET A 192 -9.71 -0.97 5.56
C MET A 192 -10.09 -2.23 4.79
N LEU A 193 -11.13 -2.16 3.95
CA LEU A 193 -11.53 -3.25 3.06
C LEU A 193 -10.39 -3.66 2.12
N HIS A 194 -9.67 -2.68 1.57
CA HIS A 194 -8.58 -2.93 0.62
C HIS A 194 -7.39 -3.69 1.20
N LEU A 195 -7.16 -3.63 2.53
CA LEU A 195 -6.12 -4.41 3.19
C LEU A 195 -6.30 -5.93 2.98
N TYR A 196 -7.53 -6.39 2.75
CA TYR A 196 -7.86 -7.80 2.54
C TYR A 196 -8.25 -8.11 1.09
N LEU A 197 -8.55 -7.11 0.27
CA LEU A 197 -9.10 -7.29 -1.08
C LEU A 197 -8.12 -8.00 -2.00
N TYR A 198 -6.91 -7.46 -2.16
CA TYR A 198 -5.92 -8.08 -3.05
C TYR A 198 -5.44 -9.44 -2.54
N HIS A 199 -5.37 -9.63 -1.21
CA HIS A 199 -5.08 -10.92 -0.64
C HIS A 199 -6.12 -11.97 -1.07
N LEU A 200 -7.41 -11.68 -0.89
CA LEU A 200 -8.47 -12.61 -1.26
C LEU A 200 -8.54 -12.83 -2.78
N LEU A 201 -8.33 -11.78 -3.56
CA LEU A 201 -8.32 -11.83 -5.03
C LEU A 201 -7.28 -12.83 -5.54
N VAL A 202 -6.10 -12.83 -4.93
CA VAL A 202 -4.98 -13.70 -5.33
C VAL A 202 -5.09 -15.09 -4.69
N THR A 203 -5.81 -15.25 -3.57
CA THR A 203 -5.93 -16.52 -2.87
C THR A 203 -7.11 -17.37 -3.31
N TYR A 204 -8.25 -16.77 -3.61
CA TYR A 204 -9.50 -17.49 -3.83
C TYR A 204 -10.15 -17.10 -5.15
N LYS A 205 -10.80 -18.07 -5.81
CA LYS A 205 -11.61 -17.81 -7.00
C LYS A 205 -12.96 -17.23 -6.59
N LEU A 206 -13.03 -15.90 -6.47
CA LEU A 206 -14.25 -15.17 -6.10
C LEU A 206 -14.73 -14.26 -7.23
N THR A 207 -16.05 -14.07 -7.34
CA THR A 207 -16.62 -13.00 -8.17
C THR A 207 -16.39 -11.65 -7.49
N ILE A 208 -16.32 -10.56 -8.25
CA ILE A 208 -16.02 -9.21 -7.73
C ILE A 208 -16.98 -8.79 -6.61
N GLY A 209 -18.29 -9.06 -6.77
CA GLY A 209 -19.26 -8.75 -5.71
C GLY A 209 -19.04 -9.54 -4.41
N LYS A 210 -18.65 -10.82 -4.51
CA LYS A 210 -18.31 -11.65 -3.34
C LYS A 210 -16.98 -11.23 -2.74
N LEU A 211 -16.02 -10.82 -3.56
CA LEU A 211 -14.72 -10.32 -3.14
C LEU A 211 -14.88 -9.12 -2.19
N TYR A 212 -15.58 -8.07 -2.62
CA TYR A 212 -15.80 -6.88 -1.79
C TYR A 212 -16.59 -7.20 -0.51
N LYS A 213 -17.63 -8.03 -0.59
CA LYS A 213 -18.40 -8.44 0.60
C LYS A 213 -17.54 -9.20 1.60
N ASN A 214 -16.74 -10.15 1.13
CA ASN A 214 -15.87 -10.94 2.00
C ASN A 214 -14.77 -10.07 2.61
N SER A 215 -14.14 -9.18 1.82
CA SER A 215 -13.15 -8.22 2.32
C SER A 215 -13.73 -7.29 3.40
N ALA A 216 -14.97 -6.83 3.22
CA ALA A 216 -15.65 -6.01 4.22
C ALA A 216 -15.90 -6.77 5.54
N LEU A 217 -16.28 -8.05 5.46
CA LEU A 217 -16.45 -8.90 6.65
C LEU A 217 -15.14 -9.08 7.42
N PHE A 218 -14.02 -9.25 6.73
CA PHE A 218 -12.70 -9.30 7.37
C PHE A 218 -12.31 -7.96 7.99
N ALA A 219 -12.53 -6.84 7.30
CA ALA A 219 -12.24 -5.52 7.82
C ALA A 219 -13.04 -5.19 9.10
N LEU A 220 -14.30 -5.61 9.16
CA LEU A 220 -15.13 -5.48 10.37
C LEU A 220 -14.67 -6.40 11.50
N SER A 221 -14.33 -7.65 11.17
CA SER A 221 -13.91 -8.65 12.16
C SER A 221 -12.51 -8.38 12.73
N ALA A 222 -11.69 -7.62 12.02
CA ALA A 222 -10.32 -7.29 12.39
C ALA A 222 -10.10 -5.78 12.59
N LEU A 223 -11.16 -5.02 12.89
CA LEU A 223 -11.15 -3.55 12.90
C LEU A 223 -9.93 -2.93 13.64
N PRO A 224 -9.61 -3.31 14.90
CA PRO A 224 -8.45 -2.71 15.58
C PRO A 224 -7.12 -2.97 14.87
N TRP A 225 -6.96 -4.18 14.31
CA TRP A 225 -5.75 -4.57 13.60
C TRP A 225 -5.64 -3.89 12.24
N SER A 226 -6.75 -3.73 11.51
CA SER A 226 -6.79 -2.97 10.27
C SER A 226 -6.42 -1.50 10.49
N VAL A 227 -6.97 -0.86 11.54
CA VAL A 227 -6.63 0.52 11.90
C VAL A 227 -5.15 0.63 12.26
N LEU A 228 -4.63 -0.28 13.08
CA LEU A 228 -3.21 -0.29 13.45
C LEU A 228 -2.30 -0.41 12.22
N THR A 229 -2.63 -1.31 11.29
CA THR A 229 -1.90 -1.45 10.02
C THR A 229 -1.89 -0.16 9.21
N ILE A 230 -3.04 0.53 9.09
CA ILE A 230 -3.11 1.81 8.37
C ILE A 230 -2.25 2.86 9.06
N LEU A 231 -2.31 2.98 10.38
CA LEU A 231 -1.52 3.96 11.14
C LEU A 231 -0.01 3.72 10.99
N ILE A 232 0.44 2.46 11.11
CA ILE A 232 1.86 2.11 10.94
C ILE A 232 2.32 2.42 9.51
N SER A 233 1.58 2.00 8.49
CA SER A 233 1.93 2.27 7.10
C SER A 233 1.89 3.77 6.76
N ALA A 234 0.90 4.51 7.26
CA ALA A 234 0.81 5.95 7.08
C ALA A 234 1.98 6.69 7.76
N PHE A 235 2.38 6.25 8.96
CA PHE A 235 3.55 6.79 9.65
C PHE A 235 4.83 6.58 8.82
N LEU A 236 5.03 5.40 8.23
CA LEU A 236 6.18 5.13 7.37
C LEU A 236 6.22 6.01 6.12
N ILE A 237 5.05 6.35 5.54
CA ILE A 237 4.96 7.26 4.40
C ILE A 237 5.33 8.69 4.80
N LEU A 238 4.90 9.14 5.98
CA LEU A 238 5.00 10.54 6.41
C LEU A 238 6.29 10.89 7.18
N ILE A 239 7.00 9.92 7.75
CA ILE A 239 8.13 10.19 8.65
C ILE A 239 9.26 10.98 7.98
N PHE A 240 9.76 10.55 6.82
CA PHE A 240 10.87 11.23 6.12
C PHE A 240 10.49 12.64 5.66
N PRO A 241 9.33 12.87 5.02
CA PRO A 241 8.87 14.21 4.68
C PRO A 241 8.66 15.12 5.90
N ALA A 242 8.09 14.60 6.99
CA ALA A 242 7.84 15.39 8.20
C ALA A 242 9.14 15.87 8.85
N ILE A 243 10.17 15.01 8.87
CA ILE A 243 11.50 15.39 9.35
C ILE A 243 12.16 16.39 8.39
N GLY A 244 12.06 16.16 7.09
CA GLY A 244 12.58 17.08 6.08
C GLY A 244 11.96 18.48 6.17
N PHE A 245 10.67 18.58 6.45
CA PHE A 245 9.94 19.84 6.60
C PHE A 245 10.25 20.57 7.91
N THR A 246 10.51 19.84 8.99
CA THR A 246 10.77 20.43 10.33
C THR A 246 12.24 20.74 10.60
N ALA A 247 13.14 20.30 9.72
CA ALA A 247 14.57 20.53 9.86
C ALA A 247 14.92 22.02 9.72
N GLN A 248 15.47 22.61 10.78
CA GLN A 248 15.94 24.01 10.81
C GLN A 248 17.27 24.22 10.08
N ILE A 249 17.99 23.14 9.75
CA ILE A 249 19.29 23.17 9.07
C ILE A 249 19.07 22.66 7.64
N ASP A 250 19.38 23.49 6.65
CA ASP A 250 19.16 23.19 5.22
C ASP A 250 19.81 21.86 4.78
N GLN A 251 21.02 21.57 5.25
CA GLN A 251 21.71 20.32 4.94
C GLN A 251 20.97 19.08 5.47
N LEU A 252 20.35 19.20 6.65
CA LEU A 252 19.58 18.12 7.27
C LEU A 252 18.27 17.90 6.53
N ALA A 253 17.60 18.97 6.10
CA ALA A 253 16.39 18.91 5.29
C ALA A 253 16.64 18.17 3.96
N ILE A 254 17.73 18.52 3.27
CA ILE A 254 18.12 17.87 2.00
C ILE A 254 18.44 16.39 2.24
N PHE A 255 19.16 16.06 3.31
CA PHE A 255 19.51 14.68 3.64
C PHE A 255 18.27 13.80 3.85
N PHE A 256 17.33 14.22 4.71
CA PHE A 256 16.12 13.42 5.00
C PHE A 256 15.17 13.34 3.81
N THR A 257 15.07 14.42 3.02
CA THR A 257 14.28 14.41 1.78
C THR A 257 14.84 13.40 0.78
N THR A 258 16.16 13.43 0.56
CA THR A 258 16.86 12.50 -0.34
C THR A 258 16.74 11.06 0.16
N ALA A 259 16.94 10.84 1.46
CA ALA A 259 16.77 9.53 2.09
C ALA A 259 15.33 9.01 1.94
N GLY A 260 14.33 9.89 2.06
CA GLY A 260 12.93 9.56 1.82
C GLY A 260 12.67 9.07 0.39
N PHE A 261 13.22 9.75 -0.62
CA PHE A 261 13.11 9.30 -2.01
C PHE A 261 13.78 7.94 -2.24
N ILE A 262 14.97 7.73 -1.68
CA ILE A 262 15.66 6.43 -1.74
C ILE A 262 14.82 5.35 -1.06
N PHE A 263 14.22 5.64 0.10
CA PHE A 263 13.35 4.70 0.79
C PHE A 263 12.10 4.36 -0.03
N ILE A 264 11.48 5.34 -0.69
CA ILE A 264 10.37 5.11 -1.63
C ILE A 264 10.77 4.14 -2.74
N ILE A 265 11.91 4.39 -3.39
CA ILE A 265 12.38 3.61 -4.53
C ILE A 265 12.83 2.20 -4.15
N LEU A 266 13.45 2.02 -2.97
CA LEU A 266 14.04 0.74 -2.59
C LEU A 266 13.12 -0.15 -1.77
N LEU A 267 12.27 0.42 -0.91
CA LEU A 267 11.64 -0.36 0.17
C LEU A 267 10.19 0.00 0.50
N MET A 268 9.71 1.21 0.25
CA MET A 268 8.43 1.68 0.79
C MET A 268 7.25 0.75 0.46
N PHE A 269 7.08 0.38 -0.82
CA PHE A 269 5.98 -0.48 -1.23
C PHE A 269 6.10 -1.86 -0.60
N SER A 270 7.29 -2.47 -0.64
CA SER A 270 7.55 -3.78 -0.04
C SER A 270 7.37 -3.81 1.48
N VAL A 271 7.81 -2.78 2.21
CA VAL A 271 7.65 -2.72 3.67
C VAL A 271 6.18 -2.53 4.04
N CYS A 272 5.51 -1.53 3.46
CA CYS A 272 4.09 -1.29 3.74
C CYS A 272 3.24 -2.48 3.30
N GLY A 273 3.50 -3.01 2.10
CA GLY A 273 2.84 -4.19 1.57
C GLY A 273 3.04 -5.42 2.47
N PHE A 274 4.25 -5.66 2.96
CA PHE A 274 4.52 -6.79 3.87
C PHE A 274 3.79 -6.64 5.21
N ILE A 275 3.69 -5.42 5.76
CA ILE A 275 2.91 -5.16 6.99
C ILE A 275 1.42 -5.44 6.76
N ILE A 276 0.87 -4.96 5.63
CA ILE A 276 -0.53 -5.18 5.24
C ILE A 276 -0.80 -6.67 5.05
N GLU A 277 0.05 -7.35 4.27
CA GLU A 277 -0.11 -8.75 3.92
C GLU A 277 0.07 -9.68 5.13
N PHE A 278 1.00 -9.37 6.04
CA PHE A 278 1.15 -10.10 7.29
C PHE A 278 -0.10 -10.00 8.16
N ASN A 279 -0.71 -8.81 8.26
CA ASN A 279 -1.99 -8.64 8.95
C ASN A 279 -3.11 -9.42 8.22
N ALA A 280 -3.22 -9.29 6.90
CA ALA A 280 -4.22 -10.01 6.12
C ALA A 280 -4.14 -11.53 6.32
N CYS A 281 -2.95 -12.11 6.16
CA CYS A 281 -2.69 -13.53 6.38
C CYS A 281 -3.05 -14.01 7.79
N THR A 282 -2.69 -13.24 8.82
CA THR A 282 -2.95 -13.62 10.22
C THR A 282 -4.43 -13.59 10.57
N GLN A 283 -5.17 -12.58 10.11
CA GLN A 283 -6.62 -12.49 10.34
C GLN A 283 -7.37 -13.55 9.54
N ILE A 284 -7.00 -13.78 8.28
CA ILE A 284 -7.68 -14.76 7.42
C ILE A 284 -7.50 -16.17 7.97
N LYS A 285 -6.28 -16.55 8.41
CA LYS A 285 -6.03 -17.84 9.08
C LYS A 285 -6.80 -18.02 10.38
N LYS A 286 -7.14 -16.92 11.08
CA LYS A 286 -7.91 -16.98 12.32
C LYS A 286 -9.38 -17.31 12.08
N TYR A 287 -9.94 -16.86 10.95
CA TYR A 287 -11.37 -16.93 10.67
C TYR A 287 -11.76 -17.99 9.62
N ILE A 288 -10.84 -18.38 8.72
CA ILE A 288 -11.05 -19.49 7.79
C ILE A 288 -10.40 -20.74 8.37
N LYS A 289 -11.22 -21.73 8.77
CA LYS A 289 -10.73 -23.08 9.10
C LYS A 289 -10.31 -23.79 7.81
N GLU A 290 -9.24 -24.59 7.87
CA GLU A 290 -8.64 -25.27 6.70
C GLU A 290 -9.61 -26.20 5.93
N ASP A 291 -10.78 -26.52 6.49
CA ASP A 291 -11.83 -27.41 5.93
C ASP A 291 -12.92 -26.71 5.10
N THR A 292 -12.82 -25.41 4.78
CA THR A 292 -13.82 -24.79 3.88
C THR A 292 -13.51 -25.06 2.40
N ASP A 293 -14.47 -25.64 1.68
CA ASP A 293 -14.52 -25.95 0.23
C ASP A 293 -14.39 -24.71 -0.70
N VAL A 294 -13.40 -23.85 -0.47
CA VAL A 294 -13.15 -22.67 -1.32
C VAL A 294 -11.98 -22.96 -2.24
N GLU A 295 -12.26 -23.06 -3.54
CA GLU A 295 -11.22 -23.23 -4.56
C GLU A 295 -10.17 -22.12 -4.48
N ARG A 296 -8.91 -22.52 -4.25
CA ARG A 296 -7.76 -21.62 -4.29
C ARG A 296 -7.34 -21.34 -5.73
N ASN A 297 -6.74 -20.18 -5.95
CA ASN A 297 -6.06 -19.89 -7.22
C ASN A 297 -4.73 -20.64 -7.27
N GLU A 298 -4.55 -21.55 -8.24
CA GLU A 298 -3.29 -22.24 -8.55
C GLU A 298 -2.35 -21.42 -9.45
#